data_AF-A0A950HZC0-F1
#
_entry.id   AF-A0A950HZC0-F1
#
_cell.length_a   1.000
_cell.length_b   1.000
_cell.length_c   1.000
_cell.angle_alpha   90.00
_cell.angle_beta   90.00
_cell.angle_gamma   90.00
#
_symmetry.space_group_name_H-M   'P 1'
#
loop_
_entity.id
_entity.type
_entity.pdbx_description
1 polymer ?
#
loop_
_entity_poly.entity_id
_entity_poly.type
_entity_poly.pdbx_seq_one_letter_code
_entity_poly.pdbx_strand_id
1 'polypeptide(L)'
;LEKFDAIYFGAVGWPANVPDHISLWGSLIKFRREFDQYVNLRPVRLMPGVPCPLAGRKPGEIDFFVVRENTEGEYSSVGGRIFEGTERETVLQEAVFTRKGVDRILKYAFELAQSRPAKHLTSATKSNGISISMPYWDERVVEMAQRYPEVRWDKYHIDILAAHFVLHPDRFDVVVASNLFGDILSDLGPACTGTIGIAPSANLNPERRFPSLFEPVHGSAPDIYGKNIANPVAMIWSGAMMLDFLGRGDARYRQAHDAVVQAIEHVLVAGPRTPDLGGMASTDEMGKAIADALK
;
A
#
# COMPACT_ATOMS: atom_id res chain seq x y z
N LEU A 1 7.37 13.49 -16.83
CA LEU A 1 6.24 13.67 -15.87
C LEU A 1 6.53 14.75 -14.82
N GLU A 2 7.79 15.18 -14.65
CA GLU A 2 8.21 16.18 -13.63
C GLU A 2 7.47 17.53 -13.65
N LYS A 3 6.93 17.95 -14.79
CA LYS A 3 6.18 19.22 -14.92
C LYS A 3 4.79 19.21 -14.30
N PHE A 4 4.29 18.06 -13.86
CA PHE A 4 2.97 17.90 -13.24
C PHE A 4 3.10 17.87 -11.71
N ASP A 5 2.06 18.28 -10.99
CA ASP A 5 2.06 18.30 -9.53
C ASP A 5 1.97 16.90 -8.89
N ALA A 6 1.28 15.98 -9.57
CA ALA A 6 1.10 14.59 -9.15
C ALA A 6 0.85 13.68 -10.37
N ILE A 7 0.97 12.38 -10.14
CA ILE A 7 0.63 11.34 -11.11
C ILE A 7 -0.57 10.56 -10.55
N TYR A 8 -1.67 10.51 -11.30
CA TYR A 8 -2.83 9.69 -10.97
C TYR A 8 -2.87 8.50 -11.92
N PHE A 9 -2.56 7.32 -11.39
CA PHE A 9 -2.20 6.14 -12.17
C PHE A 9 -3.20 5.01 -11.94
N GLY A 10 -3.54 4.29 -13.01
CA GLY A 10 -4.40 3.10 -12.94
C GLY A 10 -3.59 1.87 -12.54
N ALA A 11 -3.27 1.03 -13.51
CA ALA A 11 -2.44 -0.16 -13.32
C ALA A 11 -1.63 -0.47 -14.59
N VAL A 12 -0.61 -1.32 -14.46
CA VAL A 12 0.19 -1.81 -15.59
C VAL A 12 0.37 -3.32 -15.49
N GLY A 13 0.32 -4.00 -16.65
CA GLY A 13 0.52 -5.44 -16.78
C GLY A 13 -0.48 -6.02 -17.79
N TRP A 14 0.04 -6.75 -18.78
CA TRP A 14 -0.79 -7.53 -19.71
C TRP A 14 -0.02 -8.80 -20.10
N PRO A 15 -0.02 -9.83 -19.22
CA PRO A 15 0.86 -11.00 -19.35
C PRO A 15 0.75 -11.73 -20.69
N ALA A 16 -0.42 -11.68 -21.33
CA ALA A 16 -0.65 -12.28 -22.64
C ALA A 16 0.19 -11.65 -23.76
N ASN A 17 0.66 -10.41 -23.59
CA ASN A 17 1.39 -9.66 -24.62
C ASN A 17 2.81 -9.30 -24.16
N VAL A 18 2.99 -8.96 -22.88
CA VAL A 18 4.28 -8.50 -22.33
C VAL A 18 4.50 -9.18 -20.98
N PRO A 19 5.65 -9.86 -20.76
CA PRO A 19 5.99 -10.44 -19.47
C PRO A 19 5.92 -9.42 -18.34
N ASP A 20 5.41 -9.82 -17.17
CA ASP A 20 5.15 -8.91 -16.05
C ASP A 20 6.39 -8.13 -15.61
N HIS A 21 7.53 -8.80 -15.49
CA HIS A 21 8.79 -8.15 -15.12
C HIS A 21 9.20 -7.06 -16.12
N ILE A 22 8.96 -7.23 -17.42
CA ILE A 22 9.25 -6.20 -18.43
C ILE A 22 8.32 -5.01 -18.25
N SER A 23 7.02 -5.26 -18.11
CA SER A 23 6.03 -4.19 -17.98
C SER A 23 6.24 -3.36 -16.71
N LEU A 24 6.46 -4.02 -15.56
CA LEU A 24 6.59 -3.40 -14.25
C LEU A 24 7.92 -2.65 -14.09
N TRP A 25 9.04 -3.27 -14.47
CA TRP A 25 10.37 -2.65 -14.42
C TRP A 25 10.59 -1.61 -15.52
N GLY A 26 9.86 -1.72 -16.63
CA GLY A 26 9.87 -0.74 -17.71
C GLY A 26 9.06 0.53 -17.41
N SER A 27 8.19 0.51 -16.39
CA SER A 27 7.26 1.61 -16.09
C SER A 27 7.18 1.98 -14.60
N LEU A 28 6.29 1.36 -13.81
CA LEU A 28 5.95 1.77 -12.45
C LEU A 28 7.16 1.80 -11.51
N ILE A 29 8.07 0.82 -11.62
CA ILE A 29 9.29 0.81 -10.80
C ILE A 29 10.20 1.99 -11.14
N LYS A 30 10.24 2.44 -12.41
CA LYS A 30 10.97 3.66 -12.79
C LYS A 30 10.35 4.89 -12.16
N PHE A 31 9.02 5.04 -12.20
CA PHE A 31 8.37 6.17 -11.51
C PHE A 31 8.72 6.18 -10.02
N ARG A 32 8.60 5.04 -9.35
CA ARG A 32 8.88 4.93 -7.92
C ARG A 32 10.34 5.25 -7.58
N ARG A 33 11.30 4.76 -8.37
CA ARG A 33 12.74 4.92 -8.08
C ARG A 33 13.32 6.23 -8.59
N GLU A 34 13.05 6.61 -9.83
CA GLU A 34 13.61 7.82 -10.44
C GLU A 34 13.03 9.10 -9.81
N PHE A 35 11.77 9.08 -9.38
CA PHE A 35 11.16 10.18 -8.60
C PHE A 35 11.32 10.02 -7.08
N ASP A 36 12.14 9.07 -6.63
CA ASP A 36 12.45 8.84 -5.21
C ASP A 36 11.19 8.81 -4.31
N GLN A 37 10.15 8.11 -4.79
CA GLN A 37 8.85 7.95 -4.14
C GLN A 37 8.91 6.83 -3.09
N TYR A 38 9.81 6.98 -2.12
CA TYR A 38 10.26 5.91 -1.23
C TYR A 38 9.25 5.44 -0.19
N VAL A 39 8.17 6.21 0.04
CA VAL A 39 7.08 5.82 0.92
C VAL A 39 5.92 5.33 0.07
N ASN A 40 5.51 4.08 0.25
CA ASN A 40 4.25 3.58 -0.28
C ASN A 40 3.26 3.42 0.89
N LEU A 41 2.36 4.38 1.01
CA LEU A 41 1.37 4.45 2.08
C LEU A 41 0.08 3.76 1.63
N ARG A 42 -0.34 2.73 2.37
CA ARG A 42 -1.50 1.91 2.06
C ARG A 42 -2.41 1.76 3.28
N PRO A 43 -3.54 2.49 3.38
CA PRO A 43 -4.50 2.29 4.45
C PRO A 43 -5.21 0.93 4.32
N VAL A 44 -5.44 0.29 5.45
CA VAL A 44 -6.21 -0.95 5.57
C VAL A 44 -7.37 -0.67 6.51
N ARG A 45 -8.58 -0.57 5.95
CA ARG A 45 -9.78 -0.19 6.71
C ARG A 45 -10.96 -1.08 6.39
N LEU A 46 -11.58 -1.65 7.42
CA LEU A 46 -12.89 -2.27 7.31
C LEU A 46 -13.95 -1.16 7.29
N MET A 47 -14.37 -0.78 6.08
CA MET A 47 -15.38 0.26 5.87
C MET A 47 -16.80 -0.26 6.17
N PRO A 48 -17.72 0.63 6.60
CA PRO A 48 -19.14 0.33 6.69
C PRO A 48 -19.70 -0.22 5.37
N GLY A 49 -20.54 -1.26 5.46
CA GLY A 49 -21.20 -1.87 4.30
C GLY A 49 -20.36 -2.90 3.53
N VAL A 50 -19.06 -3.02 3.81
CA VAL A 50 -18.20 -4.05 3.21
C VAL A 50 -18.36 -5.38 3.96
N PRO A 51 -18.69 -6.50 3.28
CA PRO A 51 -18.72 -7.81 3.90
C PRO A 51 -17.32 -8.24 4.35
N CYS A 52 -17.08 -8.31 5.67
CA CYS A 52 -15.81 -8.76 6.21
C CYS A 52 -15.75 -10.31 6.20
N PRO A 53 -14.67 -10.94 5.68
CA PRO A 53 -14.51 -12.39 5.71
C PRO A 53 -14.11 -12.91 7.09
N LEU A 54 -13.61 -12.04 7.97
CA LEU A 54 -13.23 -12.40 9.32
C LEU A 54 -14.46 -12.44 10.24
N ALA A 55 -14.68 -13.59 10.87
CA ALA A 55 -15.84 -13.80 11.72
C ALA A 55 -15.90 -12.81 12.88
N GLY A 56 -17.08 -12.23 13.09
CA GLY A 56 -17.38 -11.38 14.25
C GLY A 56 -16.75 -9.98 14.23
N ARG A 57 -16.12 -9.57 13.12
CA ARG A 57 -15.52 -8.23 12.99
C ARG A 57 -16.51 -7.18 12.54
N LYS A 58 -16.36 -5.96 13.08
CA LYS A 58 -17.22 -4.81 12.78
C LYS A 58 -16.44 -3.65 12.15
N PRO A 59 -17.08 -2.80 11.33
CA PRO A 59 -16.46 -1.59 10.81
C PRO A 59 -15.80 -0.75 11.92
N GLY A 60 -14.59 -0.26 11.64
CA GLY A 60 -13.76 0.47 12.60
C GLY A 60 -12.86 -0.39 13.50
N GLU A 61 -13.07 -1.71 13.59
CA GLU A 61 -12.17 -2.60 14.34
C GLU A 61 -10.87 -2.93 13.58
N ILE A 62 -10.82 -2.62 12.28
CA ILE A 62 -9.63 -2.75 11.44
C ILE A 62 -9.41 -1.39 10.78
N ASP A 63 -8.43 -0.62 11.25
CA ASP A 63 -8.04 0.68 10.70
C ASP A 63 -6.56 0.96 11.01
N PHE A 64 -5.69 0.52 10.11
CA PHE A 64 -4.24 0.73 10.25
C PHE A 64 -3.61 1.11 8.91
N PHE A 65 -2.36 1.56 8.95
CA PHE A 65 -1.58 1.85 7.75
C PHE A 65 -0.47 0.84 7.55
N VAL A 66 -0.27 0.38 6.31
CA VAL A 66 1.00 -0.21 5.89
C VAL A 66 1.88 0.90 5.30
N VAL A 67 3.08 1.05 5.85
CA VAL A 67 4.13 1.96 5.40
C VAL A 67 5.23 1.11 4.78
N ARG A 68 5.18 0.97 3.44
CA ARG A 68 6.09 0.12 2.67
C ARG A 68 7.27 0.93 2.13
N GLU A 69 8.48 0.42 2.32
CA GLU A 69 9.68 0.89 1.61
C GLU A 69 9.52 0.60 0.10
N ASN A 70 9.77 1.58 -0.77
CA ASN A 70 9.32 1.51 -2.16
C ASN A 70 10.43 1.69 -3.21
N THR A 71 11.70 1.79 -2.78
CA THR A 71 12.83 2.16 -3.66
C THR A 71 13.99 1.16 -3.65
N GLU A 72 14.13 0.33 -2.62
CA GLU A 72 15.21 -0.66 -2.48
C GLU A 72 14.66 -1.99 -1.93
N GLY A 73 15.48 -2.77 -1.24
CA GLY A 73 15.08 -4.04 -0.63
C GLY A 73 15.12 -5.23 -1.60
N GLU A 74 14.17 -6.14 -1.44
CA GLU A 74 14.12 -7.44 -2.13
C GLU A 74 13.71 -7.32 -3.59
N TYR A 75 13.04 -6.24 -3.97
CA TYR A 75 12.75 -5.95 -5.35
C TYR A 75 14.03 -5.45 -6.00
N SER A 76 14.68 -6.28 -6.82
CA SER A 76 15.99 -5.95 -7.37
C SER A 76 16.21 -6.56 -8.75
N SER A 77 16.97 -5.83 -9.56
CA SER A 77 17.49 -6.28 -10.85
C SER A 77 19.02 -6.45 -10.79
N VAL A 78 19.57 -6.60 -9.58
CA VAL A 78 21.01 -6.81 -9.34
C VAL A 78 21.26 -8.31 -9.16
N GLY A 79 22.20 -8.85 -9.93
CA GLY A 79 22.48 -10.27 -10.00
C GLY A 79 22.68 -10.73 -11.44
N GLY A 80 22.30 -11.97 -11.74
CA GLY A 80 22.41 -12.52 -13.08
C GLY A 80 22.30 -14.03 -13.13
N ARG A 81 22.47 -14.58 -14.33
CA ARG A 81 22.52 -16.02 -14.57
C ARG A 81 23.90 -16.40 -15.09
N ILE A 82 24.38 -17.58 -14.71
CA ILE A 82 25.61 -18.17 -15.26
C ILE A 82 25.33 -19.61 -15.68
N PHE A 83 26.07 -20.08 -16.70
CA PHE A 83 25.93 -21.41 -17.28
C PHE A 83 24.53 -21.72 -17.82
N GLU A 84 23.91 -20.72 -18.45
CA GLU A 84 22.54 -20.81 -18.96
C GLU A 84 22.33 -22.00 -19.90
N GLY A 85 21.22 -22.72 -19.71
CA GLY A 85 20.87 -23.90 -20.52
C GLY A 85 21.68 -25.17 -20.23
N THR A 86 22.42 -25.22 -19.13
CA THR A 86 23.17 -26.42 -18.69
C THR A 86 22.70 -26.88 -17.31
N GLU A 87 23.07 -28.11 -16.90
CA GLU A 87 22.80 -28.62 -15.54
C GLU A 87 23.43 -27.76 -14.43
N ARG A 88 24.47 -26.99 -14.75
CA ARG A 88 25.18 -26.10 -13.80
C ARG A 88 24.54 -24.73 -13.67
N GLU A 89 23.41 -24.48 -14.35
CA GLU A 89 22.78 -23.17 -14.38
C GLU A 89 22.55 -22.64 -12.96
N THR A 90 23.00 -21.40 -12.72
CA THR A 90 22.92 -20.75 -11.42
C THR A 90 22.37 -19.35 -11.59
N VAL A 91 21.48 -18.93 -10.68
CA VAL A 91 20.89 -17.60 -10.63
C VAL A 91 21.30 -16.91 -9.33
N LEU A 92 21.83 -15.70 -9.44
CA LEU A 92 22.10 -14.81 -8.32
C LEU A 92 21.09 -13.65 -8.36
N GLN A 93 20.52 -13.32 -7.21
CA GLN A 93 19.62 -12.18 -7.01
C GLN A 93 19.98 -11.50 -5.69
N GLU A 94 20.19 -10.20 -5.71
CA GLU A 94 20.65 -9.43 -4.55
C GLU A 94 19.57 -8.50 -4.02
N ALA A 95 19.25 -8.63 -2.73
CA ALA A 95 18.42 -7.67 -2.01
C ALA A 95 19.32 -6.62 -1.34
N VAL A 96 19.14 -5.34 -1.70
CA VAL A 96 20.02 -4.24 -1.25
C VAL A 96 19.27 -3.32 -0.29
N PHE A 97 19.81 -3.15 0.90
CA PHE A 97 19.27 -2.25 1.92
C PHE A 97 20.33 -1.22 2.29
N THR A 98 19.97 0.06 2.27
CA THR A 98 20.88 1.15 2.61
C THR A 98 20.45 1.83 3.89
N ARG A 99 21.41 2.39 4.64
CA ARG A 99 21.09 3.20 5.82
C ARG A 99 20.11 4.31 5.48
N LYS A 100 20.31 4.99 4.34
CA LYS A 100 19.47 6.12 3.92
C LYS A 100 18.03 5.67 3.67
N GLY A 101 17.83 4.58 2.93
CA GLY A 101 16.51 4.05 2.58
C GLY A 101 15.76 3.52 3.80
N VAL A 102 16.43 2.71 4.63
CA VAL A 102 15.86 2.17 5.87
C VAL A 102 15.53 3.29 6.87
N ASP A 103 16.46 4.22 7.13
CA ASP A 103 16.21 5.27 8.13
C ASP A 103 15.05 6.21 7.73
N ARG A 104 14.90 6.55 6.44
CA ARG A 104 13.86 7.48 6.00
C ARG A 104 12.45 6.87 6.04
N ILE A 105 12.30 5.58 5.72
CA ILE A 105 11.01 4.91 5.79
C ILE A 105 10.59 4.69 7.25
N LEU A 106 11.54 4.31 8.11
CA LEU A 106 11.31 4.19 9.54
C LEU A 106 10.93 5.54 10.15
N LYS A 107 11.65 6.61 9.81
CA LYS A 107 11.32 7.97 10.26
C LYS A 107 9.88 8.33 9.90
N TYR A 108 9.49 8.14 8.64
CA TYR A 108 8.12 8.43 8.20
C TYR A 108 7.08 7.60 8.98
N ALA A 109 7.34 6.31 9.18
CA ALA A 109 6.42 5.44 9.91
C ALA A 109 6.26 5.84 11.39
N PHE A 110 7.35 6.19 12.08
CA PHE A 110 7.30 6.70 13.44
C PHE A 110 6.60 8.06 13.53
N GLU A 111 6.81 8.97 12.58
CA GLU A 111 6.10 10.26 12.52
C GLU A 111 4.59 10.06 12.30
N LEU A 112 4.22 9.13 11.41
CA LEU A 112 2.82 8.76 11.22
C LEU A 112 2.23 8.18 12.51
N ALA A 113 2.90 7.23 13.15
CA ALA A 113 2.44 6.64 14.41
C ALA A 113 2.29 7.71 15.51
N GLN A 114 3.27 8.62 15.64
CA GLN A 114 3.25 9.73 16.61
C GLN A 114 2.03 10.65 16.42
N SER A 115 1.60 10.85 15.16
CA SER A 115 0.43 11.67 14.82
C SER A 115 -0.92 10.97 15.09
N ARG A 116 -0.90 9.65 15.25
CA ARG A 116 -2.10 8.83 15.43
C ARG A 116 -2.43 8.63 16.91
N PRO A 117 -3.72 8.47 17.28
CA PRO A 117 -4.12 8.35 18.69
C PRO A 117 -3.50 7.16 19.42
N ALA A 118 -3.32 6.02 18.74
CA ALA A 118 -2.80 4.80 19.36
C ALA A 118 -1.29 4.84 19.59
N LYS A 119 -0.55 5.74 18.90
CA LYS A 119 0.91 5.90 19.00
C LYS A 119 1.64 4.56 18.99
N HIS A 120 1.30 3.70 18.03
CA HIS A 120 1.82 2.33 17.97
C HIS A 120 2.39 1.99 16.59
N LEU A 121 3.63 1.49 16.58
CA LEU A 121 4.30 1.01 15.38
C LEU A 121 4.62 -0.49 15.50
N THR A 122 4.26 -1.26 14.48
CA THR A 122 4.71 -2.64 14.30
C THR A 122 5.71 -2.72 13.15
N SER A 123 6.88 -3.32 13.38
CA SER A 123 7.87 -3.58 12.33
C SER A 123 7.80 -5.03 11.82
N ALA A 124 7.60 -5.19 10.51
CA ALA A 124 7.72 -6.49 9.84
C ALA A 124 9.19 -6.88 9.65
N THR A 125 9.56 -8.11 10.02
CA THR A 125 10.96 -8.60 9.90
C THR A 125 11.01 -10.09 9.55
N LYS A 126 12.18 -10.62 9.22
CA LYS A 126 12.45 -12.07 9.19
C LYS A 126 13.88 -12.37 9.65
N SER A 127 14.30 -11.72 10.74
CA SER A 127 15.67 -11.70 11.25
C SER A 127 16.24 -13.02 11.74
N ASN A 128 15.45 -14.11 11.72
CA ASN A 128 15.95 -15.47 11.93
C ASN A 128 16.40 -16.15 10.63
N GLY A 129 15.59 -16.10 9.57
CA GLY A 129 15.86 -16.74 8.28
C GLY A 129 16.76 -15.91 7.36
N ILE A 130 16.65 -14.58 7.43
CA ILE A 130 17.47 -13.66 6.64
C ILE A 130 18.51 -13.04 7.56
N SER A 131 19.69 -13.66 7.66
CA SER A 131 20.69 -13.41 8.72
C SER A 131 21.49 -12.10 8.59
N ILE A 132 21.29 -11.31 7.53
CA ILE A 132 22.03 -10.07 7.29
C ILE A 132 21.10 -8.87 7.23
N SER A 133 20.25 -8.79 6.20
CA SER A 133 19.44 -7.58 5.97
C SER A 133 18.36 -7.35 7.03
N MET A 134 17.76 -8.41 7.57
CA MET A 134 16.69 -8.28 8.56
C MET A 134 17.21 -7.99 9.99
N PRO A 135 18.33 -8.56 10.47
CA PRO A 135 18.99 -8.06 11.67
C PRO A 135 19.39 -6.60 11.54
N TYR A 136 19.93 -6.19 10.39
CA TYR A 136 20.23 -4.78 10.13
C TYR A 136 18.98 -3.90 10.19
N TRP A 137 17.87 -4.31 9.55
CA TRP A 137 16.58 -3.61 9.66
C TRP A 137 16.14 -3.46 11.12
N ASP A 138 16.20 -4.54 11.90
CA ASP A 138 15.85 -4.53 13.33
C ASP A 138 16.73 -3.55 14.13
N GLU A 139 18.04 -3.50 13.87
CA GLU A 139 18.95 -2.53 14.49
C GLU A 139 18.56 -1.08 14.16
N ARG A 140 18.17 -0.80 12.91
CA ARG A 140 17.72 0.54 12.50
C ARG A 140 16.40 0.93 13.15
N VAL A 141 15.47 -0.02 13.35
CA VAL A 141 14.21 0.20 14.09
C VAL A 141 14.51 0.62 15.53
N VAL A 142 15.36 -0.13 16.23
CA VAL A 142 15.75 0.17 17.62
C VAL A 142 16.38 1.55 17.73
N GLU A 143 17.29 1.88 16.82
CA GLU A 143 17.94 3.19 16.79
C GLU A 143 16.96 4.33 16.52
N MET A 144 16.03 4.16 15.58
CA MET A 144 15.03 5.19 15.26
C MET A 144 14.06 5.40 16.42
N ALA A 145 13.64 4.33 17.10
CA ALA A 145 12.69 4.37 18.21
C ALA A 145 13.14 5.28 19.36
N GLN A 146 14.45 5.42 19.59
CA GLN A 146 14.99 6.32 20.62
C GLN A 146 14.58 7.78 20.42
N ARG A 147 14.24 8.19 19.18
CA ARG A 147 13.79 9.54 18.84
C ARG A 147 12.30 9.77 19.05
N TYR A 148 11.53 8.70 19.34
CA TYR A 148 10.07 8.73 19.48
C TYR A 148 9.65 8.01 20.77
N PRO A 149 10.01 8.52 21.96
CA PRO A 149 9.78 7.82 23.22
C PRO A 149 8.29 7.62 23.58
N GLU A 150 7.38 8.37 22.94
CA GLU A 150 5.93 8.23 23.13
C GLU A 150 5.30 7.14 22.23
N VAL A 151 6.01 6.69 21.20
CA VAL A 151 5.51 5.66 20.28
C VAL A 151 5.88 4.29 20.84
N ARG A 152 4.87 3.51 21.25
CA ARG A 152 5.05 2.09 21.56
C ARG A 152 5.42 1.38 20.26
N TRP A 153 6.36 0.45 20.30
CA TRP A 153 6.66 -0.35 19.14
C TRP A 153 6.92 -1.83 19.46
N ASP A 154 6.61 -2.68 18.49
CA ASP A 154 6.93 -4.10 18.49
C ASP A 154 7.45 -4.53 17.11
N LYS A 155 7.96 -5.76 17.04
CA LYS A 155 8.36 -6.38 15.77
C LYS A 155 7.85 -7.81 15.72
N TYR A 156 7.41 -8.22 14.55
CA TYR A 156 6.95 -9.59 14.30
C TYR A 156 7.66 -10.16 13.09
N HIS A 157 7.97 -11.45 13.15
CA HIS A 157 8.36 -12.16 11.94
C HIS A 157 7.19 -12.18 10.94
N ILE A 158 7.49 -12.02 9.65
CA ILE A 158 6.48 -11.81 8.60
C ILE A 158 5.42 -12.92 8.54
N ASP A 159 5.79 -14.16 8.86
CA ASP A 159 4.89 -15.31 8.92
C ASP A 159 3.85 -15.18 10.04
N ILE A 160 4.28 -14.90 11.28
CA ILE A 160 3.33 -14.71 12.38
C ILE A 160 2.56 -13.39 12.25
N LEU A 161 3.17 -12.36 11.66
CA LEU A 161 2.49 -11.10 11.36
C LEU A 161 1.32 -11.30 10.39
N ALA A 162 1.53 -12.07 9.32
CA ALA A 162 0.46 -12.45 8.40
C ALA A 162 -0.67 -13.21 9.12
N ALA A 163 -0.33 -14.14 10.02
CA ALA A 163 -1.34 -14.82 10.83
C ALA A 163 -2.10 -13.86 11.77
N HIS A 164 -1.41 -12.88 12.35
CA HIS A 164 -2.04 -11.87 13.20
C HIS A 164 -2.95 -10.90 12.44
N PHE A 165 -2.70 -10.60 11.16
CA PHE A 165 -3.64 -9.83 10.33
C PHE A 165 -5.01 -10.53 10.25
N VAL A 166 -5.04 -11.86 10.25
CA VAL A 166 -6.28 -12.65 10.22
C VAL A 166 -6.89 -12.78 11.62
N LEU A 167 -6.08 -13.15 12.62
CA LEU A 167 -6.59 -13.52 13.94
C LEU A 167 -6.83 -12.29 14.85
N HIS A 168 -5.97 -11.29 14.75
CA HIS A 168 -5.92 -10.12 15.64
C HIS A 168 -5.64 -8.79 14.89
N PRO A 169 -6.39 -8.47 13.81
CA PRO A 169 -6.18 -7.22 13.05
C PRO A 169 -6.37 -5.95 13.90
N ASP A 170 -7.12 -6.03 15.00
CA ASP A 170 -7.41 -4.94 15.94
C ASP A 170 -6.19 -4.42 16.70
N ARG A 171 -5.06 -5.13 16.63
CA ARG A 171 -3.83 -4.77 17.36
C ARG A 171 -2.94 -3.75 16.64
N PHE A 172 -3.21 -3.48 15.37
CA PHE A 172 -2.31 -2.72 14.51
C PHE A 172 -2.76 -1.28 14.33
N ASP A 173 -1.78 -0.38 14.17
CA ASP A 173 -2.00 1.05 13.94
C ASP A 173 -1.16 1.57 12.77
N VAL A 174 0.17 1.45 12.87
CA VAL A 174 1.10 1.62 11.76
C VAL A 174 1.98 0.38 11.64
N VAL A 175 2.05 -0.21 10.45
CA VAL A 175 2.89 -1.37 10.14
C VAL A 175 3.94 -0.95 9.13
N VAL A 176 5.21 -0.90 9.54
CA VAL A 176 6.33 -0.59 8.63
C VAL A 176 6.99 -1.87 8.13
N ALA A 177 7.30 -1.92 6.84
CA ALA A 177 7.82 -3.10 6.19
C ALA A 177 8.78 -2.78 5.05
N SER A 178 9.67 -3.73 4.74
CA SER A 178 10.49 -3.73 3.53
C SER A 178 9.62 -3.81 2.27
N ASN A 179 10.25 -3.72 1.10
CA ASN A 179 9.54 -3.65 -0.17
C ASN A 179 8.66 -4.88 -0.42
N LEU A 180 9.22 -6.09 -0.27
CA LEU A 180 8.46 -7.34 -0.47
C LEU A 180 7.45 -7.60 0.67
N PHE A 181 7.83 -7.36 1.92
CA PHE A 181 6.91 -7.61 3.04
C PHE A 181 5.74 -6.65 3.03
N GLY A 182 5.99 -5.38 2.72
CA GLY A 182 4.94 -4.37 2.57
C GLY A 182 3.99 -4.71 1.44
N ASP A 183 4.50 -5.22 0.33
CA ASP A 183 3.70 -5.73 -0.79
C ASP A 183 2.68 -6.78 -0.32
N ILE A 184 3.17 -7.88 0.26
CA ILE A 184 2.36 -9.00 0.74
C ILE A 184 1.33 -8.53 1.77
N LEU A 185 1.76 -7.77 2.78
CA LEU A 185 0.88 -7.32 3.87
C LEU A 185 -0.22 -6.38 3.38
N SER A 186 0.09 -5.57 2.37
CA SER A 186 -0.87 -4.62 1.81
C SER A 186 -1.87 -5.22 0.83
N ASP A 187 -1.69 -6.47 0.40
CA ASP A 187 -2.73 -7.27 -0.25
C ASP A 187 -3.54 -8.06 0.80
N LEU A 188 -2.85 -8.65 1.78
CA LEU A 188 -3.47 -9.43 2.85
C LEU A 188 -4.39 -8.57 3.74
N GLY A 189 -3.98 -7.36 4.08
CA GLY A 189 -4.76 -6.43 4.90
C GLY A 189 -6.13 -6.14 4.27
N PRO A 190 -6.20 -5.61 3.04
CA PRO A 190 -7.45 -5.41 2.32
C PRO A 190 -8.28 -6.68 2.15
N ALA A 191 -7.65 -7.83 1.88
CA ALA A 191 -8.36 -9.10 1.85
C ALA A 191 -9.05 -9.41 3.19
N CYS A 192 -8.40 -9.12 4.33
CA CYS A 192 -9.03 -9.24 5.65
C CYS A 192 -10.19 -8.25 5.88
N THR A 193 -10.21 -7.13 5.16
CA THR A 193 -11.28 -6.12 5.23
C THR A 193 -12.43 -6.35 4.24
N GLY A 194 -12.34 -7.33 3.33
CA GLY A 194 -13.44 -7.68 2.41
C GLY A 194 -12.99 -7.85 0.96
N THR A 195 -12.29 -6.86 0.41
CA THR A 195 -11.89 -6.85 -0.99
C THR A 195 -10.64 -6.00 -1.17
N ILE A 196 -9.77 -6.40 -2.09
CA ILE A 196 -8.65 -5.56 -2.56
C ILE A 196 -9.15 -4.39 -3.43
N GLY A 197 -10.36 -4.47 -3.98
CA GLY A 197 -10.95 -3.48 -4.89
C GLY A 197 -11.23 -2.10 -4.28
N ILE A 198 -11.12 -1.97 -2.95
CA ILE A 198 -11.26 -0.69 -2.25
C ILE A 198 -9.91 -0.10 -1.77
N ALA A 199 -8.81 -0.84 -1.88
CA ALA A 199 -7.53 -0.46 -1.28
C ALA A 199 -6.76 0.57 -2.12
N PRO A 200 -6.57 1.81 -1.64
CA PRO A 200 -5.79 2.82 -2.33
C PRO A 200 -4.32 2.73 -1.95
N SER A 201 -3.47 3.45 -2.69
CA SER A 201 -2.08 3.65 -2.32
C SER A 201 -1.55 5.00 -2.76
N ALA A 202 -0.56 5.50 -2.01
CA ALA A 202 0.18 6.71 -2.34
C ALA A 202 1.69 6.44 -2.28
N ASN A 203 2.34 6.57 -3.44
CA ASN A 203 3.78 6.51 -3.63
C ASN A 203 4.33 7.94 -3.50
N LEU A 204 4.78 8.28 -2.31
CA LEU A 204 5.13 9.64 -1.93
C LEU A 204 6.64 9.86 -2.08
N ASN A 205 6.99 10.99 -2.68
CA ASN A 205 8.23 11.71 -2.35
C ASN A 205 7.85 12.80 -1.33
N PRO A 206 7.99 12.55 -0.01
CA PRO A 206 7.49 13.46 1.02
C PRO A 206 8.11 14.86 0.95
N GLU A 207 9.34 14.98 0.44
CA GLU A 207 10.02 16.25 0.24
C GLU A 207 9.48 17.06 -0.95
N ARG A 208 8.64 16.45 -1.80
CA ARG A 208 8.00 17.09 -2.97
C ARG A 208 9.00 17.66 -3.96
N ARG A 209 10.17 17.02 -4.08
CA ARG A 209 11.16 17.32 -5.12
C ARG A 209 10.72 16.77 -6.47
N PHE A 210 9.92 15.70 -6.45
CA PHE A 210 9.31 15.08 -7.62
C PHE A 210 7.81 14.86 -7.39
N PRO A 211 7.01 14.73 -8.47
CA PRO A 211 5.60 14.39 -8.31
C PRO A 211 5.44 13.03 -7.62
N SER A 212 4.51 12.97 -6.67
CA SER A 212 4.08 11.71 -6.05
C SER A 212 3.03 11.02 -6.93
N LEU A 213 2.91 9.69 -6.81
CA LEU A 213 2.02 8.86 -7.61
C LEU A 213 0.94 8.21 -6.74
N PHE A 214 -0.32 8.31 -7.17
CA PHE A 214 -1.48 7.77 -6.47
C PHE A 214 -2.16 6.73 -7.37
N GLU A 215 -2.32 5.51 -6.86
CA GLU A 215 -2.81 4.36 -7.62
C GLU A 215 -3.56 3.37 -6.72
N PRO A 216 -4.46 2.54 -7.26
CA PRO A 216 -4.98 1.38 -6.53
C PRO A 216 -3.88 0.41 -6.11
N VAL A 217 -4.12 -0.37 -5.06
CA VAL A 217 -3.25 -1.51 -4.72
C VAL A 217 -3.35 -2.61 -5.79
N HIS A 218 -4.56 -2.85 -6.31
CA HIS A 218 -4.81 -3.91 -7.28
C HIS A 218 -4.13 -3.66 -8.65
N GLY A 219 -3.81 -4.74 -9.36
CA GLY A 219 -3.25 -4.70 -10.71
C GLY A 219 -4.30 -4.43 -11.81
N SER A 220 -3.95 -4.76 -13.05
CA SER A 220 -4.77 -4.50 -14.25
C SER A 220 -5.98 -5.42 -14.42
N ALA A 221 -6.07 -6.50 -13.64
CA ALA A 221 -7.13 -7.51 -13.65
C ALA A 221 -7.61 -7.91 -15.06
N PRO A 222 -6.74 -8.51 -15.92
CA PRO A 222 -7.07 -8.81 -17.32
C PRO A 222 -8.27 -9.76 -17.48
N ASP A 223 -8.54 -10.60 -16.49
CA ASP A 223 -9.65 -11.56 -16.43
C ASP A 223 -11.04 -10.89 -16.36
N ILE A 224 -11.11 -9.65 -15.87
CA ILE A 224 -12.35 -8.85 -15.79
C ILE A 224 -12.34 -7.60 -16.68
N TYR A 225 -11.22 -7.30 -17.34
CA TYR A 225 -11.11 -6.17 -18.26
C TYR A 225 -12.20 -6.21 -19.36
N GLY A 226 -12.78 -5.05 -19.67
CA GLY A 226 -13.84 -4.91 -20.67
C GLY A 226 -15.25 -5.30 -20.21
N LYS A 227 -15.41 -5.85 -19.00
CA LYS A 227 -16.72 -6.25 -18.45
C LYS A 227 -17.43 -5.14 -17.67
N ASN A 228 -16.74 -4.04 -17.37
CA ASN A 228 -17.25 -2.92 -16.56
C ASN A 228 -17.75 -3.33 -15.16
N ILE A 229 -17.06 -4.27 -14.52
CA ILE A 229 -17.39 -4.80 -13.18
C ILE A 229 -16.28 -4.57 -12.15
N ALA A 230 -15.20 -3.88 -12.54
CA ALA A 230 -14.11 -3.55 -11.62
C ALA A 230 -14.60 -2.54 -10.58
N ASN A 231 -14.16 -2.69 -9.33
CA ASN A 231 -14.51 -1.78 -8.25
C ASN A 231 -13.74 -0.45 -8.38
N PRO A 232 -14.40 0.70 -8.57
CA PRO A 232 -13.71 1.98 -8.75
C PRO A 232 -13.23 2.61 -7.45
N VAL A 233 -13.62 2.07 -6.28
CA VAL A 233 -13.40 2.70 -4.98
C VAL A 233 -11.91 2.90 -4.67
N ALA A 234 -11.06 1.91 -4.94
CA ALA A 234 -9.62 2.05 -4.72
C ALA A 234 -9.03 3.23 -5.50
N MET A 235 -9.43 3.38 -6.76
CA MET A 235 -8.98 4.49 -7.61
C MET A 235 -9.47 5.83 -7.05
N ILE A 236 -10.77 5.96 -6.78
CA ILE A 236 -11.38 7.18 -6.24
C ILE A 236 -10.72 7.58 -4.90
N TRP A 237 -10.48 6.62 -4.01
CA TRP A 237 -9.83 6.89 -2.73
C TRP A 237 -8.35 7.28 -2.90
N SER A 238 -7.62 6.69 -3.86
CA SER A 238 -6.28 7.19 -4.24
C SER A 238 -6.33 8.64 -4.72
N GLY A 239 -7.39 9.04 -5.43
CA GLY A 239 -7.63 10.44 -5.79
C GLY A 239 -7.87 11.35 -4.58
N ALA A 240 -8.60 10.88 -3.57
CA ALA A 240 -8.74 11.62 -2.31
C ALA A 240 -7.39 11.78 -1.58
N MET A 241 -6.58 10.73 -1.51
CA MET A 241 -5.22 10.80 -0.94
C MET A 241 -4.34 11.79 -1.71
N MET A 242 -4.50 11.87 -3.03
CA MET A 242 -3.81 12.86 -3.87
C MET A 242 -4.20 14.29 -3.48
N LEU A 243 -5.49 14.57 -3.29
CA LEU A 243 -5.95 15.89 -2.88
C LEU A 243 -5.37 16.29 -1.52
N ASP A 244 -5.46 15.42 -0.52
CA ASP A 244 -4.90 15.69 0.81
C ASP A 244 -3.40 15.98 0.75
N PHE A 245 -2.66 15.17 -0.01
CA PHE A 245 -1.24 15.40 -0.22
C PHE A 245 -0.97 16.74 -0.92
N LEU A 246 -1.65 17.06 -2.01
CA LEU A 246 -1.45 18.31 -2.75
C LEU A 246 -1.80 19.56 -1.93
N GLY A 247 -2.75 19.44 -1.00
CA GLY A 247 -3.22 20.53 -0.17
C GLY A 247 -2.19 21.16 0.76
N ARG A 248 -1.14 20.43 1.16
CA ARG A 248 -0.08 20.92 2.06
C ARG A 248 -0.63 21.56 3.36
N GLY A 249 -1.74 21.03 3.89
CA GLY A 249 -2.41 21.56 5.07
C GLY A 249 -3.51 22.61 4.77
N ASP A 250 -3.78 22.94 3.51
CA ASP A 250 -4.95 23.72 3.13
C ASP A 250 -6.25 22.94 3.46
N ALA A 251 -7.07 23.55 4.31
CA ALA A 251 -8.31 22.95 4.80
C ALA A 251 -9.29 22.56 3.68
N ARG A 252 -9.27 23.25 2.52
CA ARG A 252 -10.15 22.94 1.39
C ARG A 252 -9.84 21.58 0.77
N TYR A 253 -8.56 21.25 0.66
CA TYR A 253 -8.12 19.95 0.13
C TYR A 253 -8.39 18.84 1.13
N ARG A 254 -8.22 19.11 2.43
CA ARG A 254 -8.59 18.17 3.48
C ARG A 254 -10.08 17.89 3.49
N GLN A 255 -10.90 18.94 3.39
CA GLN A 255 -12.35 18.82 3.29
C GLN A 255 -12.76 18.03 2.03
N ALA A 256 -12.10 18.25 0.90
CA ALA A 256 -12.35 17.48 -0.32
C ALA A 256 -12.00 16.00 -0.16
N HIS A 257 -10.85 15.68 0.46
CA HIS A 257 -10.51 14.30 0.83
C HIS A 257 -11.60 13.68 1.70
N ASP A 258 -11.99 14.36 2.78
CA ASP A 258 -12.96 13.85 3.75
C ASP A 258 -14.35 13.66 3.11
N ALA A 259 -14.79 14.57 2.25
CA ALA A 259 -16.03 14.45 1.49
C ALA A 259 -16.03 13.21 0.57
N VAL A 260 -14.92 12.94 -0.13
CA VAL A 260 -14.79 11.75 -0.99
C VAL A 260 -14.84 10.47 -0.17
N VAL A 261 -14.10 10.38 0.94
CA VAL A 261 -14.12 9.19 1.80
C VAL A 261 -15.51 8.97 2.41
N GLN A 262 -16.17 10.04 2.87
CA GLN A 262 -17.54 9.94 3.39
C GLN A 262 -18.55 9.50 2.33
N ALA A 263 -18.43 9.98 1.08
CA ALA A 263 -19.28 9.57 -0.02
C ALA A 263 -19.08 8.07 -0.36
N ILE A 264 -17.83 7.60 -0.34
CA ILE A 264 -17.51 6.16 -0.48
C ILE A 264 -18.20 5.36 0.63
N GLU A 265 -18.01 5.73 1.90
CA GLU A 265 -18.60 5.03 3.04
C GLU A 265 -20.13 5.01 2.98
N HIS A 266 -20.74 6.12 2.55
CA HIS A 266 -22.19 6.21 2.37
C HIS A 266 -22.69 5.23 1.29
N VAL A 267 -22.07 5.22 0.11
CA VAL A 267 -22.47 4.34 -1.00
C VAL A 267 -22.19 2.87 -0.69
N LEU A 268 -21.10 2.55 0.01
CA LEU A 268 -20.84 1.18 0.45
C LEU A 268 -21.95 0.66 1.37
N VAL A 269 -22.55 1.51 2.20
CA VAL A 269 -23.72 1.14 3.02
C VAL A 269 -25.01 1.08 2.20
N ALA A 270 -25.34 2.16 1.48
CA ALA A 270 -26.64 2.35 0.82
C ALA A 270 -26.78 1.57 -0.50
N GLY A 271 -25.67 1.20 -1.13
CA GLY A 271 -25.63 0.73 -2.50
C GLY A 271 -25.61 1.88 -3.51
N PRO A 272 -25.41 1.58 -4.81
CA PRO A 272 -25.18 0.27 -5.41
C PRO A 272 -23.79 -0.33 -5.04
N ARG A 273 -23.53 -1.61 -5.36
CA ARG A 273 -22.25 -2.30 -5.09
C ARG A 273 -21.80 -3.14 -6.29
N THR A 274 -20.50 -3.19 -6.57
CA THR A 274 -19.91 -4.05 -7.59
C THR A 274 -19.90 -5.54 -7.17
N PRO A 275 -19.69 -6.49 -8.10
CA PRO A 275 -19.78 -7.92 -7.80
C PRO A 275 -18.77 -8.43 -6.76
N ASP A 276 -17.59 -7.82 -6.64
CA ASP A 276 -16.60 -8.17 -5.60
C ASP A 276 -17.11 -7.89 -4.18
N LEU A 277 -18.09 -7.00 -4.04
CA LEU A 277 -18.80 -6.68 -2.79
C LEU A 277 -20.16 -7.40 -2.67
N GLY A 278 -20.44 -8.36 -3.56
CA GLY A 278 -21.69 -9.12 -3.61
C GLY A 278 -22.88 -8.38 -4.24
N GLY A 279 -22.65 -7.27 -4.96
CA GLY A 279 -23.69 -6.55 -5.68
C GLY A 279 -23.76 -6.89 -7.18
N MET A 280 -24.53 -6.09 -7.93
CA MET A 280 -24.74 -6.27 -9.38
C MET A 280 -24.40 -5.01 -10.20
N ALA A 281 -23.86 -3.97 -9.54
CA ALA A 281 -23.57 -2.71 -10.19
C ALA A 281 -22.33 -2.80 -11.08
N SER A 282 -22.36 -2.05 -12.16
CA SER A 282 -21.19 -1.76 -12.99
C SER A 282 -20.23 -0.78 -12.31
N THR A 283 -19.01 -0.70 -12.84
CA THR A 283 -18.00 0.30 -12.44
C THR A 283 -18.56 1.72 -12.57
N ASP A 284 -19.25 2.03 -13.67
CA ASP A 284 -19.80 3.36 -13.93
C ASP A 284 -20.94 3.72 -12.97
N GLU A 285 -21.83 2.78 -12.67
CA GLU A 285 -22.93 2.99 -11.72
C GLU A 285 -22.41 3.28 -10.31
N MET A 286 -21.41 2.52 -9.86
CA MET A 286 -20.76 2.74 -8.56
C MET A 286 -20.05 4.10 -8.54
N GLY A 287 -19.30 4.44 -9.59
CA GLY A 287 -18.61 5.73 -9.69
C GLY A 287 -19.58 6.92 -9.71
N LYS A 288 -20.68 6.82 -10.46
CA LYS A 288 -21.75 7.81 -10.49
C LYS A 288 -22.40 7.98 -9.13
N ALA A 289 -22.72 6.89 -8.44
CA ALA A 289 -23.34 6.95 -7.12
C ALA A 289 -22.44 7.67 -6.10
N ILE A 290 -21.13 7.42 -6.12
CA ILE A 290 -20.17 8.13 -5.26
C ILE A 290 -20.12 9.61 -5.61
N ALA A 291 -20.09 9.95 -6.90
CA ALA A 291 -20.10 11.35 -7.34
C ALA A 291 -21.40 12.09 -6.92
N ASP A 292 -22.56 11.44 -7.08
CA ASP A 292 -23.87 11.99 -6.69
C ASP A 292 -24.01 12.14 -5.15
N ALA A 293 -23.22 11.39 -4.37
CA ALA A 293 -23.17 11.48 -2.90
C ALA A 293 -22.25 12.59 -2.38
N LEU A 294 -21.40 13.20 -3.22
CA LEU A 294 -20.63 14.39 -2.88
C LEU A 294 -21.57 15.60 -2.78
N LYS A 295 -21.66 16.20 -1.58
CA LYS A 295 -22.46 17.40 -1.32
C LYS A 295 -21.60 18.63 -1.13
#